data_AF-A0A7C7Y057-F1
#
_entry.id   AF-A0A7C7Y057-F1
#
_cell.length_a   1.000
_cell.length_b   1.000
_cell.length_c   1.000
_cell.angle_alpha   90.00
_cell.angle_beta   90.00
_cell.angle_gamma   90.00
#
_symmetry.space_group_name_H-M   'P 1'
#
loop_
_entity.id
_entity.type
_entity.pdbx_description
1 polymer ?
#
loop_
_entity_poly.entity_id
_entity_poly.type
_entity_poly.pdbx_seq_one_letter_code
_entity_poly.pdbx_strand_id
1 'polypeptide(L)'
;MRLSSMLFIFIVLPITLTKCGETNDTVSLADSYMADPEAVKRGRLLFVGTCAGYCHKLTPERIDALYLFDCEWKHGSSDQAIFDIVTTGVPNTRMVGFGTNFPEGENDLWKIIAFIRTNSPQCA
;
A
#
# COMPACT_ATOMS: atom_id res chain seq x y z
N MET A 1 8.21 36.30 -68.61
CA MET A 1 7.22 35.22 -68.38
C MET A 1 7.96 33.90 -68.35
N ARG A 2 7.87 33.15 -67.24
CA ARG A 2 8.15 31.71 -66.97
C ARG A 2 8.72 31.61 -65.55
N LEU A 3 7.84 31.65 -64.54
CA LEU A 3 8.22 31.21 -63.19
C LEU A 3 7.78 29.75 -63.06
N SER A 4 8.78 28.91 -62.86
CA SER A 4 8.67 27.45 -62.82
C SER A 4 8.02 26.97 -61.53
N SER A 5 7.26 25.89 -61.67
CA SER A 5 6.44 25.22 -60.67
C SER A 5 7.22 24.87 -59.39
N MET A 6 6.83 25.42 -58.24
CA MET A 6 7.32 24.98 -56.92
C MET A 6 6.39 23.87 -56.40
N LEU A 7 6.81 22.63 -56.62
CA LEU A 7 6.15 21.44 -56.10
C LEU A 7 6.49 21.29 -54.60
N PHE A 8 5.62 21.79 -53.72
CA PHE A 8 5.73 21.56 -52.27
C PHE A 8 5.27 20.13 -51.95
N ILE A 9 6.23 19.21 -51.84
CA ILE A 9 6.01 17.88 -51.27
C ILE A 9 5.93 18.03 -49.74
N PHE A 10 4.71 18.01 -49.20
CA PHE A 10 4.45 17.87 -47.77
C PHE A 10 4.62 16.39 -47.38
N ILE A 11 5.82 16.03 -46.93
CA ILE A 11 6.05 14.75 -46.25
C ILE A 11 5.45 14.86 -44.86
N VAL A 12 4.22 14.35 -44.70
CA VAL A 12 3.59 14.20 -43.39
C VAL A 12 4.17 12.94 -42.75
N LEU A 13 5.18 13.11 -41.90
CA LEU A 13 5.74 12.03 -41.10
C LEU A 13 4.83 11.84 -39.87
N PRO A 14 4.16 10.68 -39.68
CA PRO A 14 3.37 10.46 -38.49
C PRO A 14 4.31 10.26 -37.30
N ILE A 15 4.36 11.27 -36.42
CA ILE A 15 4.99 11.18 -35.11
C ILE A 15 4.10 10.24 -34.28
N THR A 16 4.46 8.96 -34.24
CA THR A 16 3.87 8.01 -33.29
C THR A 16 4.40 8.35 -31.89
N LEU A 17 3.66 9.20 -31.17
CA LEU A 17 3.84 9.38 -29.73
C LEU A 17 3.41 8.09 -29.03
N THR A 18 4.35 7.16 -28.87
CA THR A 18 4.20 6.06 -27.90
C THR A 18 4.20 6.69 -26.52
N LYS A 19 3.00 6.87 -25.96
CA LYS A 19 2.81 7.23 -24.56
C LYS A 19 3.09 5.98 -23.74
N CYS A 20 4.31 5.81 -23.25
CA CYS A 20 4.54 4.96 -22.10
C CYS A 20 3.78 5.60 -20.93
N GLY A 21 2.65 5.01 -20.56
CA GLY A 21 2.01 5.31 -19.29
C GLY A 21 2.94 4.83 -18.20
N GLU A 22 3.65 5.75 -17.54
CA GLU A 22 4.30 5.48 -16.28
C GLU A 22 3.17 5.22 -15.28
N THR A 23 2.90 3.94 -15.02
CA THR A 23 2.24 3.55 -13.77
C THR A 23 3.20 3.96 -12.68
N ASN A 24 2.96 5.13 -12.07
CA ASN A 24 3.59 5.50 -10.82
C ASN A 24 3.10 4.49 -9.78
N ASP A 25 3.71 3.31 -9.75
CA ASP A 25 3.74 2.47 -8.57
C ASP A 25 4.54 3.26 -7.54
N THR A 26 3.85 4.16 -6.84
CA THR A 26 4.42 4.90 -5.74
C THR A 26 4.76 3.88 -4.66
N VAL A 27 6.03 3.49 -4.59
CA VAL A 27 6.59 2.64 -3.53
C VAL A 27 6.13 3.22 -2.19
N SER A 28 5.43 2.42 -1.40
CA SER A 28 4.89 2.88 -0.12
C SER A 28 6.02 2.97 0.90
N LEU A 29 5.80 3.71 2.00
CA LEU A 29 6.77 3.71 3.10
C LEU A 29 6.92 2.29 3.71
N ALA A 30 5.87 1.48 3.68
CA ALA A 30 5.91 0.09 4.14
C ALA A 30 6.92 -0.74 3.33
N ASP A 31 7.01 -0.56 2.01
CA ASP A 31 7.97 -1.27 1.15
C ASP A 31 9.42 -1.03 1.61
N SER A 32 9.75 0.20 2.00
CA SER A 32 11.08 0.54 2.53
C SER A 32 11.35 -0.14 3.87
N TYR A 33 10.35 -0.24 4.75
CA TYR A 33 10.47 -0.92 6.04
C TYR A 33 10.47 -2.44 5.93
N MET A 34 9.86 -3.02 4.89
CA MET A 34 9.95 -4.46 4.62
C MET A 34 11.39 -4.91 4.33
N ALA A 35 12.21 -4.01 3.78
CA ALA A 35 13.63 -4.25 3.53
C ALA A 35 14.52 -4.05 4.77
N ASP A 36 13.98 -3.55 5.89
CA ASP A 36 14.69 -3.33 7.15
C ASP A 36 14.23 -4.34 8.23
N PRO A 37 15.06 -5.33 8.60
CA PRO A 37 14.71 -6.32 9.60
C PRO A 37 14.36 -5.76 10.99
N GLU A 38 14.98 -4.65 11.41
CA GLU A 38 14.66 -4.04 12.70
C GLU A 38 13.33 -3.28 12.65
N ALA A 39 12.99 -2.67 11.50
CA ALA A 39 11.68 -2.08 11.27
C ALA A 39 10.56 -3.14 11.30
N VAL A 40 10.74 -4.28 10.61
CA VAL A 40 9.78 -5.40 10.64
C VAL A 40 9.63 -5.96 12.06
N LYS A 41 10.74 -6.15 12.79
CA LYS A 41 10.72 -6.62 14.18
C LYS A 41 10.00 -5.66 15.10
N ARG A 42 10.19 -4.34 14.93
CA ARG A 42 9.44 -3.31 15.65
C ARG A 42 7.95 -3.38 15.34
N GLY A 43 7.59 -3.48 14.07
CA GLY A 43 6.20 -3.67 13.62
C GLY A 43 5.53 -4.88 14.26
N ARG A 44 6.24 -6.02 14.33
CA ARG A 44 5.77 -7.22 15.02
C ARG A 44 5.48 -6.97 16.50
N LEU A 45 6.39 -6.33 17.23
CA LEU A 45 6.22 -6.08 18.66
C LEU A 45 5.00 -5.20 18.93
N LEU A 46 4.83 -4.15 18.12
CA LEU A 46 3.67 -3.26 18.21
C LEU A 46 2.37 -3.97 17.84
N PHE A 47 2.36 -4.76 16.77
CA PHE A 47 1.21 -5.57 16.37
C PHE A 47 0.81 -6.56 17.47
N VAL A 48 1.78 -7.26 18.06
CA VAL A 48 1.52 -8.20 19.16
C VAL A 48 0.92 -7.49 20.37
N GLY A 49 1.51 -6.36 20.78
CA GLY A 49 1.06 -5.63 21.96
C GLY A 49 -0.28 -4.89 21.79
N THR A 50 -0.59 -4.43 20.59
CA THR A 50 -1.69 -3.49 20.35
C THR A 50 -2.86 -4.11 19.58
N CYS A 51 -2.57 -4.98 18.62
CA CYS A 51 -3.57 -5.57 17.74
C CYS A 51 -3.89 -7.00 18.17
N ALA A 52 -2.87 -7.85 18.27
CA ALA A 52 -3.05 -9.27 18.54
C ALA A 52 -3.32 -9.60 20.01
N GLY A 53 -2.82 -8.76 20.91
CA GLY A 53 -3.12 -8.84 22.33
C GLY A 53 -4.60 -8.70 22.67
N TYR A 54 -5.40 -8.16 21.74
CA TYR A 54 -6.82 -7.87 21.96
C TYR A 54 -7.75 -8.55 20.96
N CYS A 55 -7.46 -8.49 19.66
CA CYS A 55 -8.43 -8.83 18.62
C CYS A 55 -7.86 -9.72 17.52
N HIS A 56 -6.87 -9.25 16.75
CA HIS A 56 -6.36 -10.02 15.61
C HIS A 56 -5.50 -11.20 16.06
N LYS A 57 -5.31 -12.22 15.21
CA LYS A 57 -4.49 -13.39 15.56
C LYS A 57 -3.31 -13.51 14.61
N LEU A 58 -2.21 -14.05 15.13
CA LEU A 58 -1.02 -14.38 14.34
C LEU A 58 -1.18 -15.67 13.54
N THR A 59 -2.18 -16.48 13.87
CA THR A 59 -2.53 -17.72 13.19
C THR A 59 -4.01 -17.71 12.81
N PRO A 60 -4.43 -18.45 11.78
CA PRO A 60 -5.83 -18.55 11.42
C PRO A 60 -6.67 -19.08 12.58
N GLU A 61 -7.67 -18.33 12.99
CA GLU A 61 -8.59 -18.69 14.07
C GLU A 61 -9.97 -18.09 13.78
N ARG A 62 -11.03 -18.84 14.10
CA ARG A 62 -12.40 -18.33 13.95
C ARG A 62 -12.78 -17.47 15.14
N ILE A 63 -12.66 -16.17 14.98
CA ILE A 63 -13.05 -15.15 15.96
C ILE A 63 -13.73 -13.97 15.24
N ASP A 64 -14.20 -12.97 15.98
CA ASP A 64 -14.88 -11.80 15.40
C ASP A 64 -13.96 -10.85 14.61
N ALA A 65 -12.65 -10.99 14.72
CA ALA A 65 -11.67 -10.18 14.00
C ALA A 65 -11.12 -10.92 12.78
N LEU A 66 -10.81 -10.17 11.72
CA LEU A 66 -10.23 -10.73 10.49
C LEU A 66 -8.81 -11.27 10.73
N TYR A 67 -8.46 -12.36 10.06
CA TYR A 67 -7.07 -12.79 9.93
C TYR A 67 -6.40 -11.89 8.90
N LEU A 68 -5.26 -11.27 9.25
CA LEU A 68 -4.67 -10.18 8.46
C LEU A 68 -3.48 -10.62 7.60
N PHE A 69 -3.17 -11.92 7.58
CA PHE A 69 -2.00 -12.49 6.89
C PHE A 69 -2.39 -13.43 5.75
N ASP A 70 -3.63 -13.34 5.27
CA ASP A 70 -4.11 -14.03 4.08
C ASP A 70 -4.46 -13.02 2.97
N CYS A 71 -5.13 -13.49 1.91
CA CYS A 71 -5.54 -12.65 0.79
C CYS A 71 -6.95 -12.04 0.96
N GLU A 72 -7.63 -12.25 2.09
CA GLU A 72 -9.02 -11.82 2.26
C GLU A 72 -9.10 -10.44 2.94
N TRP A 73 -9.40 -9.42 2.14
CA TRP A 73 -9.51 -8.04 2.62
C TRP A 73 -10.94 -7.51 2.52
N LYS A 74 -11.53 -7.10 3.65
CA LYS A 74 -12.91 -6.61 3.70
C LYS A 74 -13.05 -5.09 3.52
N HIS A 75 -12.05 -4.32 3.94
CA HIS A 75 -12.14 -2.86 4.06
C HIS A 75 -11.17 -2.11 3.14
N GLY A 76 -10.29 -2.83 2.44
CA GLY A 76 -9.22 -2.28 1.60
C GLY A 76 -7.92 -3.02 1.85
N SER A 77 -7.13 -3.19 0.79
CA SER A 77 -5.91 -4.01 0.80
C SER A 77 -4.65 -3.26 0.38
N SER A 78 -4.71 -1.96 0.04
CA SER A 78 -3.51 -1.16 -0.23
C SER A 78 -2.86 -0.69 1.08
N ASP A 79 -1.56 -0.40 1.08
CA ASP A 79 -0.87 0.03 2.30
C ASP A 79 -1.49 1.32 2.87
N GLN A 80 -1.82 2.28 2.00
CA GLN A 80 -2.51 3.49 2.41
C GLN A 80 -3.90 3.20 2.97
N ALA A 81 -4.67 2.27 2.38
CA ALA A 81 -5.97 1.90 2.93
C ALA A 81 -5.83 1.29 4.33
N ILE A 82 -4.84 0.41 4.54
CA ILE A 82 -4.57 -0.16 5.88
C ILE A 82 -4.18 0.95 6.86
N PHE A 83 -3.30 1.88 6.45
CA PHE A 83 -2.94 3.04 7.26
C PHE A 83 -4.17 3.85 7.66
N ASP A 84 -5.04 4.19 6.72
CA ASP A 84 -6.24 4.99 6.96
C ASP A 84 -7.23 4.24 7.88
N ILE A 85 -7.41 2.94 7.67
CA ILE A 85 -8.28 2.08 8.50
C ILE A 85 -7.77 1.99 9.93
N VAL A 86 -6.47 1.80 10.14
CA VAL A 86 -5.92 1.72 11.51
C VAL A 86 -5.97 3.09 12.18
N THR A 87 -5.76 4.16 11.42
CA THR A 87 -5.86 5.55 11.91
C THR A 87 -7.28 5.89 12.35
N THR A 88 -8.29 5.56 11.54
CA THR A 88 -9.67 6.01 11.71
C THR A 88 -10.61 4.98 12.34
N GLY A 89 -10.25 3.71 12.31
CA GLY A 89 -11.07 2.58 12.74
C GLY A 89 -12.06 2.14 11.66
N VAL A 90 -12.86 1.12 11.98
CA VAL A 90 -13.92 0.63 11.09
C VAL A 90 -15.28 0.95 11.72
N PRO A 91 -16.11 1.84 11.10
CA PRO A 91 -17.42 2.20 11.62
C PRO A 91 -18.31 0.98 11.88
N ASN A 92 -19.11 1.04 12.96
CA ASN A 92 -20.01 -0.03 13.39
C ASN A 92 -19.31 -1.36 13.71
N THR A 93 -18.04 -1.31 14.13
CA THR A 93 -17.28 -2.47 14.63
C THR A 93 -16.57 -2.13 15.94
N ARG A 94 -15.88 -3.11 16.52
CA ARG A 94 -15.02 -2.90 17.69
C ARG A 94 -13.63 -2.36 17.35
N MET A 95 -13.26 -2.28 16.07
CA MET A 95 -11.95 -1.79 15.63
C MET A 95 -11.93 -0.27 15.68
N VAL A 96 -11.44 0.27 16.79
CA VAL A 96 -11.28 1.71 17.02
C VAL A 96 -10.15 2.28 16.15
N GLY A 97 -10.21 3.59 15.91
CA GLY A 97 -9.10 4.33 15.29
C GLY A 97 -8.00 4.60 16.31
N PHE A 98 -6.75 4.33 15.93
CA PHE A 98 -5.58 4.57 16.77
C PHE A 98 -4.98 5.97 16.57
N GLY A 99 -5.38 6.70 15.53
CA GLY A 99 -4.76 7.98 15.18
C GLY A 99 -3.24 7.85 15.05
N THR A 100 -2.51 8.84 15.57
CA THR A 100 -1.04 8.85 15.61
C THR A 100 -0.49 8.42 16.98
N ASN A 101 -1.23 7.62 17.75
CA ASN A 101 -0.91 7.36 19.18
C ASN A 101 0.12 6.24 19.42
N PHE A 102 0.81 5.78 18.38
CA PHE A 102 1.94 4.85 18.56
C PHE A 102 3.18 5.60 19.11
N PRO A 103 4.13 4.90 19.77
CA PRO A 103 5.28 5.55 20.40
C PRO A 103 6.12 6.46 19.48
N GLU A 104 6.32 6.08 18.22
CA GLU A 104 6.97 6.91 17.19
C GLU A 104 5.99 7.45 16.13
N GLY A 105 4.71 7.60 16.52
CA GLY A 105 3.66 8.13 15.67
C GLY A 105 3.41 7.27 14.42
N GLU A 106 3.19 7.93 13.29
CA GLU A 106 2.82 7.27 12.03
C GLU A 106 3.90 6.29 11.52
N ASN A 107 5.18 6.55 11.80
CA ASN A 107 6.26 5.64 11.41
C ASN A 107 6.07 4.24 12.00
N ASP A 108 5.53 4.15 13.21
CA ASP A 108 5.24 2.88 13.85
C ASP A 108 4.06 2.15 13.21
N LEU A 109 3.06 2.89 12.75
CA LEU A 109 1.97 2.32 11.97
C LEU A 109 2.49 1.74 10.64
N TRP A 110 3.34 2.48 9.93
CA TRP A 110 3.97 1.98 8.71
C TRP A 110 4.84 0.74 8.93
N LYS A 111 5.53 0.63 10.07
CA LYS A 111 6.26 -0.60 10.46
C LYS A 111 5.32 -1.76 10.76
N ILE A 112 4.15 -1.52 11.36
CA ILE A 112 3.11 -2.55 11.53
C ILE A 112 2.63 -3.05 10.18
N ILE A 113 2.37 -2.15 9.23
CA ILE A 113 1.96 -2.51 7.85
C ILE A 113 3.06 -3.34 7.18
N ALA A 114 4.32 -2.93 7.28
CA ALA A 114 5.46 -3.70 6.77
C ALA A 114 5.51 -5.12 7.38
N PHE A 115 5.31 -5.24 8.70
CA PHE A 115 5.21 -6.55 9.35
C PHE A 115 4.07 -7.41 8.79
N ILE A 116 2.88 -6.83 8.59
CA ILE A 116 1.74 -7.53 7.98
C ILE A 116 2.13 -8.05 6.58
N ARG A 117 2.73 -7.19 5.75
CA ARG A 117 3.14 -7.55 4.38
C ARG A 117 4.21 -8.62 4.31
N THR A 118 5.26 -8.53 5.12
CA THR A 118 6.32 -9.56 5.17
C THR A 118 5.79 -10.93 5.57
N ASN A 119 4.64 -10.99 6.27
CA ASN A 119 4.01 -12.23 6.72
C ASN A 119 2.76 -12.61 5.92
N SER A 120 2.41 -11.83 4.88
CA SER A 120 1.30 -12.12 3.98
C SER A 120 1.81 -12.73 2.69
N PRO A 121 1.04 -13.60 2.03
CA PRO A 121 1.33 -14.01 0.66
C PRO A 121 1.27 -12.80 -0.29
N GLN A 122 2.01 -12.88 -1.39
CA GLN A 122 1.85 -11.96 -2.51
C GLN A 122 0.55 -12.32 -3.24
N CYS A 123 -0.52 -11.61 -2.91
CA CYS A 123 -1.83 -11.80 -3.53
C CYS A 123 -1.90 -11.03 -4.85
N ALA A 124 -2.54 -11.65 -5.86
CA ALA A 124 -2.75 -11.06 -7.19
C ALA A 124 -3.97 -10.15 -7.24
#